data_AF-A0A831PR32-F1
#
_entry.id   AF-A0A831PR32-F1
#
_cell.length_a   1.000
_cell.length_b   1.000
_cell.length_c   1.000
_cell.angle_alpha   90.00
_cell.angle_beta   90.00
_cell.angle_gamma   90.00
#
_symmetry.space_group_name_H-M   'P 1'
#
loop_
_entity.id
_entity.type
_entity.pdbx_description
1 polymer ?
#
loop_
_entity_poly.entity_id
_entity_poly.type
_entity_poly.pdbx_seq_one_letter_code
_entity_poly.pdbx_strand_id
1 'polypeptide(L)'
;MSHLRLVRPPGPRPPRGGGRKRPFHLDLWSPEEEARIRAALKSARWAFGSVARLADALRVSVDTLTAAASGRVPVSGALAIRLARALGKPLESLYRAPTDRRYLPHVRRAEDAMKRRREHPGLAAILAEREHVMRVLRGCGVPAKDAPDLCQLVTILAWRAAQRGRLRWRTTRSLRSWLRVVARRMARDWHERNPRPEELRDEEHPEALAPEALYIARETLALLRRSTTPERFRAIMAYAKGIAASDVARREGVPVATVYDRIRRARADLMAALAREDAAIYIRRRK
;
A
#
# COMPACT_ATOMS: atom_id res chain seq x y z
N MET A 1 51.51 -17.59 -66.91
CA MET A 1 52.39 -16.97 -65.90
C MET A 1 51.51 -16.47 -64.76
N SER A 2 51.41 -17.27 -63.69
CA SER A 2 50.48 -17.05 -62.59
C SER A 2 50.90 -15.86 -61.73
N HIS A 3 50.01 -14.88 -61.61
CA HIS A 3 50.22 -13.68 -60.80
C HIS A 3 50.17 -14.08 -59.32
N LEU A 4 51.29 -13.94 -58.62
CA LEU A 4 51.37 -14.14 -57.17
C LEU A 4 50.49 -13.11 -56.46
N ARG A 5 49.34 -13.56 -55.92
CA ARG A 5 48.54 -12.77 -54.98
C ARG A 5 49.21 -12.82 -53.61
N LEU A 6 49.72 -11.68 -53.15
CA LEU A 6 50.08 -11.45 -51.76
C LEU A 6 48.84 -11.60 -50.87
N VAL A 7 48.67 -12.78 -50.29
CA VAL A 7 47.70 -13.01 -49.20
C VAL A 7 48.32 -12.40 -47.94
N ARG A 8 47.80 -11.25 -47.50
CA ARG A 8 48.13 -10.70 -46.18
C ARG A 8 47.73 -11.75 -45.11
N PRO A 9 48.62 -12.12 -44.18
CA PRO A 9 48.22 -12.96 -43.07
C PRO A 9 47.13 -12.23 -42.27
N PRO A 10 46.16 -12.96 -41.68
CA PRO A 10 45.16 -12.34 -40.82
C PRO A 10 45.90 -11.61 -39.70
N GLY A 11 45.65 -10.31 -39.59
CA GLY A 11 46.22 -9.50 -38.52
C GLY A 11 45.91 -10.12 -37.16
N PRO A 12 46.77 -9.91 -36.15
CA PRO A 12 46.56 -10.48 -34.82
C PRO A 12 45.14 -10.12 -34.36
N ARG A 13 44.36 -11.15 -33.98
CA ARG A 13 43.04 -10.93 -33.40
C ARG A 13 43.20 -9.90 -32.28
N PRO A 14 42.35 -8.86 -32.20
CA PRO A 14 42.41 -7.93 -31.09
C PRO A 14 42.35 -8.76 -29.80
N PRO A 15 43.17 -8.45 -28.79
CA PRO A 15 43.17 -9.21 -27.54
C PRO A 15 41.71 -9.27 -27.08
N ARG A 16 41.19 -10.50 -26.88
CA ARG A 16 39.86 -10.71 -26.31
C ARG A 16 39.78 -9.81 -25.10
N GLY A 17 38.93 -8.78 -25.17
CA GLY A 17 38.95 -7.64 -24.25
C GLY A 17 39.16 -8.16 -22.84
N GLY A 18 40.40 -7.99 -22.35
CA GLY A 18 40.78 -8.44 -21.03
C GLY A 18 39.76 -7.80 -20.11
N GLY A 19 38.92 -8.63 -19.48
CA GLY A 19 37.78 -8.15 -18.70
C GLY A 19 38.31 -7.02 -17.84
N ARG A 20 37.81 -5.80 -18.08
CA ARG A 20 38.28 -4.56 -17.44
C ARG A 20 38.57 -4.93 -16.00
N LYS A 21 39.86 -5.01 -15.62
CA LYS A 21 40.24 -5.18 -14.22
C LYS A 21 39.53 -4.02 -13.54
N ARG A 22 38.45 -4.32 -12.82
CA ARG A 22 37.59 -3.29 -12.24
C ARG A 22 38.53 -2.50 -11.32
N PRO A 23 38.87 -1.25 -11.67
CA PRO A 23 39.60 -0.43 -10.74
C PRO A 23 38.65 -0.25 -9.54
N PHE A 24 39.18 -0.21 -8.33
CA PHE A 24 38.44 -0.12 -7.07
C PHE A 24 37.92 -1.46 -6.47
N HIS A 25 38.80 -2.45 -6.31
CA HIS A 25 38.79 -3.20 -5.03
C HIS A 25 39.48 -2.31 -3.99
N LEU A 26 38.76 -1.28 -3.53
CA LEU A 26 39.07 -0.71 -2.24
C LEU A 26 38.48 -1.70 -1.24
N ASP A 27 39.31 -2.26 -0.37
CA ASP A 27 38.90 -3.00 0.81
C ASP A 27 38.13 -2.05 1.74
N LEU A 28 36.91 -1.72 1.33
CA LEU A 28 36.00 -0.79 2.00
C LEU A 28 35.55 -1.35 3.35
N TRP A 29 35.73 -2.66 3.55
CA TRP A 29 35.26 -3.40 4.71
C TRP A 29 36.40 -4.27 5.22
N SER A 30 36.61 -4.28 6.53
CA SER A 30 37.39 -5.34 7.17
C SER A 30 36.71 -6.71 6.96
N PRO A 31 37.46 -7.83 7.04
CA PRO A 31 36.90 -9.17 6.88
C PRO A 31 35.71 -9.46 7.81
N GLU A 32 35.74 -8.91 9.03
CA GLU A 32 34.66 -9.02 10.01
C GLU A 32 33.41 -8.22 9.60
N GLU A 33 33.61 -6.99 9.12
CA GLU A 33 32.54 -6.11 8.65
C GLU A 33 31.86 -6.73 7.42
N GLU A 34 32.63 -7.25 6.50
CA GLU A 34 32.11 -7.93 5.32
C GLU A 34 31.30 -9.19 5.70
N ALA A 35 31.81 -9.99 6.66
CA ALA A 35 31.09 -11.14 7.17
C ALA A 35 29.73 -10.76 7.80
N ARG A 36 29.67 -9.63 8.52
CA ARG A 36 28.42 -9.11 9.11
C ARG A 36 27.45 -8.62 8.04
N ILE A 37 27.91 -7.88 7.04
CA ILE A 37 27.07 -7.44 5.92
C ILE A 37 26.54 -8.66 5.15
N ARG A 38 27.36 -9.69 4.97
CA ARG A 38 26.95 -10.96 4.34
C ARG A 38 25.89 -11.69 5.16
N ALA A 39 26.03 -11.74 6.48
CA ALA A 39 25.00 -12.27 7.37
C ALA A 39 23.69 -11.47 7.30
N ALA A 40 23.78 -10.14 7.16
CA ALA A 40 22.62 -9.27 6.95
C ALA A 40 21.94 -9.54 5.60
N LEU A 41 22.70 -9.76 4.51
CA LEU A 41 22.15 -10.17 3.20
C LEU A 41 21.38 -11.48 3.29
N LYS A 42 21.95 -12.49 3.97
CA LYS A 42 21.30 -13.79 4.18
C LYS A 42 20.01 -13.67 5.00
N SER A 43 20.04 -12.83 6.04
CA SER A 43 18.87 -12.58 6.91
C SER A 43 17.78 -11.79 6.18
N ALA A 44 18.17 -10.82 5.35
CA ALA A 44 17.24 -10.01 4.56
C ALA A 44 16.42 -10.86 3.58
N ARG A 45 16.96 -11.98 3.07
CA ARG A 45 16.20 -12.92 2.23
C ARG A 45 14.87 -13.33 2.86
N TRP A 46 14.84 -13.57 4.17
CA TRP A 46 13.62 -13.94 4.90
C TRP A 46 12.62 -12.79 4.96
N ALA A 47 13.09 -11.55 5.10
CA ALA A 47 12.23 -10.36 5.16
C ALA A 47 11.57 -10.02 3.80
N PHE A 48 12.27 -10.32 2.70
CA PHE A 48 11.79 -10.06 1.33
C PHE A 48 11.11 -11.28 0.67
N GLY A 49 11.14 -12.43 1.33
CA GLY A 49 10.47 -13.68 0.92
C GLY A 49 11.18 -14.48 -0.17
N SER A 50 11.92 -13.85 -1.08
CA SER A 50 12.74 -14.55 -2.08
C SER A 50 14.00 -13.77 -2.45
N VAL A 51 15.01 -14.48 -2.98
CA VAL A 51 16.25 -13.85 -3.47
C VAL A 51 15.97 -12.92 -4.65
N ALA A 52 15.04 -13.28 -5.53
CA ALA A 52 14.62 -12.44 -6.65
C ALA A 52 14.04 -11.10 -6.18
N ARG A 53 13.13 -11.12 -5.19
CA ARG A 53 12.54 -9.90 -4.62
C ARG A 53 13.56 -9.02 -3.91
N LEU A 54 14.53 -9.63 -3.24
CA LEU A 54 15.64 -8.90 -2.63
C LEU A 54 16.54 -8.28 -3.72
N ALA A 55 16.85 -9.00 -4.79
CA ALA A 55 17.64 -8.49 -5.91
C ALA A 55 16.95 -7.29 -6.60
N ASP A 56 15.64 -7.39 -6.83
CA ASP A 56 14.82 -6.30 -7.37
C ASP A 56 14.82 -5.07 -6.45
N ALA A 57 14.63 -5.27 -5.14
CA ALA A 57 14.68 -4.19 -4.16
C ALA A 57 16.05 -3.50 -4.10
N LEU A 58 17.12 -4.26 -4.33
CA LEU A 58 18.50 -3.78 -4.36
C LEU A 58 18.94 -3.30 -5.75
N ARG A 59 18.09 -3.43 -6.79
CA ARG A 59 18.41 -3.11 -8.19
C ARG A 59 19.74 -3.71 -8.64
N VAL A 60 19.94 -5.00 -8.36
CA VAL A 60 21.11 -5.79 -8.78
C VAL A 60 20.65 -7.11 -9.40
N SER A 61 21.50 -7.75 -10.20
CA SER A 61 21.15 -9.09 -10.71
C SER A 61 21.12 -10.13 -9.59
N VAL A 62 20.27 -11.14 -9.75
CA VAL A 62 20.18 -12.28 -8.83
C VAL A 62 21.53 -12.97 -8.68
N ASP A 63 22.30 -13.10 -9.76
CA ASP A 63 23.64 -13.69 -9.75
C ASP A 63 24.62 -12.87 -8.92
N THR A 64 24.59 -11.53 -9.06
CA THR A 64 25.45 -10.63 -8.29
C THR A 64 25.13 -10.73 -6.80
N LEU A 65 23.85 -10.75 -6.45
CA LEU A 65 23.40 -10.88 -5.07
C LEU A 65 23.79 -12.24 -4.48
N THR A 66 23.61 -13.31 -5.25
CA THR A 66 23.91 -14.68 -4.82
C THR A 66 25.42 -14.89 -4.67
N ALA A 67 26.23 -14.35 -5.59
CA ALA A 67 27.69 -14.38 -5.51
C ALA A 67 28.21 -13.61 -4.28
N ALA A 68 27.64 -12.44 -3.98
CA ALA A 68 27.99 -11.68 -2.78
C ALA A 68 27.56 -12.38 -1.48
N ALA A 69 26.34 -12.95 -1.44
CA ALA A 69 25.82 -13.64 -0.26
C ALA A 69 26.55 -14.97 0.03
N SER A 70 27.05 -15.64 -1.01
CA SER A 70 27.85 -16.87 -0.90
C SER A 70 29.34 -16.61 -0.64
N GLY A 71 29.80 -15.36 -0.75
CA GLY A 71 31.21 -14.99 -0.57
C GLY A 71 32.10 -15.29 -1.77
N ARG A 72 31.52 -15.62 -2.94
CA ARG A 72 32.27 -15.78 -4.20
C ARG A 72 32.82 -14.47 -4.73
N VAL A 73 32.16 -13.36 -4.37
CA VAL A 73 32.54 -11.98 -4.75
C VAL A 73 32.44 -11.13 -3.49
N PRO A 74 33.39 -10.20 -3.27
CA PRO A 74 33.33 -9.32 -2.11
C PRO A 74 32.13 -8.37 -2.17
N VAL A 75 31.64 -8.00 -0.99
CA VAL A 75 30.50 -7.09 -0.88
C VAL A 75 30.92 -5.66 -1.22
N SER A 76 30.34 -5.10 -2.28
CA SER A 76 30.61 -3.70 -2.65
C SER A 76 29.94 -2.72 -1.69
N GLY A 77 30.55 -1.54 -1.51
CA GLY A 77 29.96 -0.46 -0.70
C GLY A 77 28.58 -0.03 -1.19
N ALA A 78 28.40 0.03 -2.51
CA ALA A 78 27.11 0.32 -3.13
C ALA A 78 26.03 -0.73 -2.78
N LEU A 79 26.40 -2.02 -2.72
CA LEU A 79 25.47 -3.08 -2.34
C LEU A 79 25.05 -2.96 -0.86
N ALA A 80 26.00 -2.65 0.03
CA ALA A 80 25.72 -2.43 1.45
C ALA A 80 24.79 -1.22 1.68
N ILE A 81 25.01 -0.09 0.98
CA ILE A 81 24.14 1.10 1.06
C ILE A 81 22.72 0.77 0.59
N ARG A 82 22.58 0.03 -0.51
CA ARG A 82 21.28 -0.37 -1.02
C ARG A 82 20.56 -1.32 -0.04
N LEU A 83 21.30 -2.23 0.59
CA LEU A 83 20.77 -3.10 1.64
C LEU A 83 20.27 -2.32 2.85
N ALA A 84 21.07 -1.35 3.32
CA ALA A 84 20.71 -0.49 4.44
C ALA A 84 19.40 0.28 4.14
N ARG A 85 19.31 0.88 2.95
CA ARG A 85 18.11 1.59 2.48
C ARG A 85 16.89 0.67 2.36
N ALA A 86 17.06 -0.52 1.77
CA ALA A 86 15.98 -1.49 1.63
C ALA A 86 15.44 -1.96 3.00
N LEU A 87 16.32 -2.10 3.99
CA LEU A 87 15.96 -2.46 5.36
C LEU A 87 15.46 -1.28 6.21
N GLY A 88 15.58 -0.05 5.72
CA GLY A 88 15.28 1.16 6.49
C GLY A 88 16.21 1.35 7.70
N LYS A 89 17.46 0.91 7.59
CA LYS A 89 18.48 0.98 8.64
C LYS A 89 19.66 1.87 8.22
N PRO A 90 20.38 2.49 9.17
CA PRO A 90 21.64 3.15 8.87
C PRO A 90 22.70 2.12 8.43
N LEU A 91 23.62 2.51 7.55
CA LEU A 91 24.64 1.63 6.97
C LEU A 91 25.53 1.00 8.06
N GLU A 92 25.85 1.79 9.07
CA GLU A 92 26.67 1.46 10.22
C GLU A 92 26.11 0.26 11.02
N SER A 93 24.79 0.06 10.99
CA SER A 93 24.15 -1.08 11.65
C SER A 93 24.40 -2.41 10.96
N LEU A 94 24.90 -2.42 9.73
CA LEU A 94 25.16 -3.65 8.97
C LEU A 94 26.55 -4.24 9.22
N TYR A 95 27.52 -3.41 9.62
CA TYR A 95 28.91 -3.80 9.73
C TYR A 95 29.52 -3.61 11.12
N ARG A 96 28.94 -2.76 11.99
CA ARG A 96 29.44 -2.54 13.36
C ARG A 96 28.96 -3.63 14.33
N ALA A 97 29.82 -4.06 15.24
CA ALA A 97 29.49 -5.09 16.23
C ALA A 97 28.37 -4.61 17.19
N PRO A 98 27.46 -5.49 17.64
CA PRO A 98 26.35 -5.13 18.53
C PRO A 98 26.75 -4.51 19.89
N THR A 99 28.03 -4.60 20.26
CA THR A 99 28.58 -4.17 21.56
C THR A 99 29.10 -2.74 21.59
N ASP A 100 29.08 -1.99 20.50
CA ASP A 100 29.56 -0.60 20.50
C ASP A 100 28.57 0.33 21.22
N ARG A 101 28.84 0.55 22.51
CA ARG A 101 28.01 1.25 23.51
C ARG A 101 27.64 2.68 23.09
N ARG A 102 28.36 3.26 22.12
CA ARG A 102 28.13 4.61 21.55
C ARG A 102 26.95 4.66 20.56
N TYR A 103 26.44 3.51 20.09
CA TYR A 103 25.29 3.39 19.17
C TYR A 103 24.00 2.84 19.83
N LEU A 104 23.96 2.79 21.17
CA LEU A 104 22.81 2.38 21.96
C LEU A 104 21.58 3.32 21.99
N PRO A 105 21.45 4.44 21.24
CA PRO A 105 20.14 5.08 21.11
C PRO A 105 19.15 4.27 20.27
N HIS A 106 19.64 3.50 19.29
CA HIS A 106 18.78 2.84 18.29
C HIS A 106 18.38 1.43 18.70
N VAL A 107 19.23 0.71 19.43
CA VAL A 107 18.91 -0.62 19.97
C VAL A 107 17.95 -0.47 21.14
N ARG A 108 18.17 0.48 22.08
CA ARG A 108 17.16 0.84 23.08
C ARG A 108 15.87 1.35 22.43
N ARG A 109 15.91 2.18 21.38
CA ARG A 109 14.68 2.57 20.65
C ARG A 109 14.02 1.40 19.91
N ALA A 110 14.77 0.42 19.41
CA ALA A 110 14.23 -0.73 18.69
C ALA A 110 13.70 -1.80 19.64
N GLU A 111 14.36 -2.01 20.77
CA GLU A 111 13.92 -2.84 21.90
C GLU A 111 12.73 -2.19 22.59
N ASP A 112 12.77 -0.88 22.86
CA ASP A 112 11.62 -0.12 23.35
C ASP A 112 10.50 -0.04 22.32
N ALA A 113 10.79 0.03 21.02
CA ALA A 113 9.78 -0.04 19.96
C ALA A 113 9.24 -1.47 19.77
N MET A 114 10.05 -2.50 20.02
CA MET A 114 9.62 -3.90 20.03
C MET A 114 8.80 -4.21 21.29
N LYS A 115 9.17 -3.64 22.43
CA LYS A 115 8.47 -3.71 23.71
C LYS A 115 7.15 -2.93 23.62
N ARG A 116 7.16 -1.69 23.08
CA ARG A 116 5.95 -0.93 22.70
C ARG A 116 5.10 -1.62 21.61
N ARG A 117 5.70 -2.39 20.69
CA ARG A 117 4.97 -3.22 19.71
C ARG A 117 4.36 -4.47 20.34
N ARG A 118 5.01 -5.09 21.32
CA ARG A 118 4.51 -6.26 22.07
C ARG A 118 3.44 -5.86 23.09
N GLU A 119 3.55 -4.68 23.69
CA GLU A 119 2.64 -4.14 24.70
C GLU A 119 1.61 -3.15 24.11
N HIS A 120 1.35 -3.20 22.79
CA HIS A 120 0.33 -2.32 22.21
C HIS A 120 -1.07 -2.85 22.59
N PRO A 121 -1.88 -2.12 23.39
CA PRO A 121 -3.28 -2.48 23.66
C PRO A 121 -4.16 -2.47 22.39
N GLY A 122 -3.54 -2.19 21.23
CA GLY A 122 -4.19 -2.01 19.95
C GLY A 122 -4.77 -3.27 19.35
N LEU A 123 -4.07 -4.41 19.42
CA LEU A 123 -4.58 -5.64 18.79
C LEU A 123 -5.84 -6.14 19.52
N ALA A 124 -5.81 -6.19 20.86
CA ALA A 124 -6.98 -6.58 21.65
C ALA A 124 -8.18 -5.65 21.40
N ALA A 125 -7.95 -4.33 21.38
CA ALA A 125 -9.00 -3.36 21.06
C ALA A 125 -9.54 -3.49 19.62
N ILE A 126 -8.70 -3.84 18.65
CA ILE A 126 -9.14 -4.11 17.26
C ILE A 126 -9.93 -5.42 17.20
N LEU A 127 -9.46 -6.49 17.87
CA LEU A 127 -10.12 -7.79 17.90
C LEU A 127 -11.49 -7.72 18.60
N ALA A 128 -11.62 -6.91 19.65
CA ALA A 128 -12.90 -6.65 20.30
C ALA A 128 -13.96 -6.05 19.35
N GLU A 129 -13.53 -5.44 18.25
CA GLU A 129 -14.40 -4.83 17.23
C GLU A 129 -14.74 -5.76 16.06
N ARG A 130 -14.40 -7.05 16.15
CA ARG A 130 -14.67 -8.05 15.11
C ARG A 130 -16.15 -8.10 14.70
N GLU A 131 -17.07 -8.14 15.67
CA GLU A 131 -18.52 -8.15 15.39
C GLU A 131 -19.00 -6.85 14.72
N HIS A 132 -18.36 -5.71 15.02
CA HIS A 132 -18.66 -4.48 14.30
C HIS A 132 -18.28 -4.58 12.82
N VAL A 133 -17.09 -5.12 12.53
CA VAL A 133 -16.60 -5.33 11.17
C VAL A 133 -17.47 -6.33 10.42
N MET A 134 -17.81 -7.48 11.03
CA MET A 134 -18.70 -8.49 10.46
C MET A 134 -20.06 -7.90 10.08
N ARG A 135 -20.67 -7.11 10.97
CA ARG A 135 -21.95 -6.42 10.68
C ARG A 135 -21.85 -5.48 9.49
N VAL A 136 -20.75 -4.73 9.38
CA VAL A 136 -20.52 -3.81 8.25
C VAL A 136 -20.36 -4.60 6.95
N LEU A 137 -19.59 -5.69 6.94
CA LEU A 137 -19.38 -6.52 5.74
C LEU A 137 -20.68 -7.17 5.27
N ARG A 138 -21.46 -7.75 6.19
CA ARG A 138 -22.80 -8.30 5.89
C ARG A 138 -23.75 -7.23 5.36
N GLY A 139 -23.77 -6.05 5.98
CA GLY A 139 -24.55 -4.90 5.50
C GLY A 139 -24.10 -4.35 4.14
N CYS A 140 -22.93 -4.76 3.64
CA CYS A 140 -22.45 -4.50 2.28
C CYS A 140 -22.68 -5.67 1.32
N GLY A 141 -23.46 -6.68 1.72
CA GLY A 141 -23.84 -7.81 0.87
C GLY A 141 -22.73 -8.83 0.64
N VAL A 142 -21.70 -8.86 1.48
CA VAL A 142 -20.69 -9.94 1.45
C VAL A 142 -21.34 -11.25 1.96
N PRO A 143 -21.23 -12.37 1.22
CA PRO A 143 -21.77 -13.66 1.67
C PRO A 143 -21.21 -14.09 3.04
N ALA A 144 -22.03 -14.82 3.80
CA ALA A 144 -21.66 -15.26 5.14
C ALA A 144 -20.38 -16.12 5.18
N LYS A 145 -20.11 -16.87 4.09
CA LYS A 145 -18.89 -17.68 3.94
C LYS A 145 -17.61 -16.85 3.79
N ASP A 146 -17.70 -15.68 3.14
CA ASP A 146 -16.54 -14.84 2.80
C ASP A 146 -16.30 -13.72 3.84
N ALA A 147 -17.34 -13.37 4.61
CA ALA A 147 -17.26 -12.31 5.61
C ALA A 147 -16.19 -12.54 6.70
N PRO A 148 -15.99 -13.75 7.26
CA PRO A 148 -14.95 -14.02 8.25
C PRO A 148 -13.53 -13.72 7.72
N ASP A 149 -13.24 -14.11 6.49
CA ASP A 149 -11.92 -13.93 5.86
C ASP A 149 -11.65 -12.44 5.60
N LEU A 150 -12.63 -11.73 5.05
CA LEU A 150 -12.53 -10.27 4.89
C LEU A 150 -12.38 -9.56 6.24
N CYS A 151 -13.07 -10.03 7.28
CA CYS A 151 -12.92 -9.48 8.63
C CYS A 151 -11.50 -9.70 9.19
N GLN A 152 -10.90 -10.86 8.94
CA GLN A 152 -9.52 -11.13 9.29
C GLN A 152 -8.55 -10.19 8.54
N LEU A 153 -8.78 -9.97 7.24
CA LEU A 153 -7.98 -9.02 6.46
C LEU A 153 -8.10 -7.59 6.99
N VAL A 154 -9.30 -7.12 7.32
CA VAL A 154 -9.52 -5.80 7.94
C VAL A 154 -8.75 -5.69 9.26
N THR A 155 -8.81 -6.72 10.10
CA THR A 155 -8.09 -6.80 11.37
C THR A 155 -6.58 -6.71 11.18
N ILE A 156 -6.03 -7.47 10.23
CA ILE A 156 -4.59 -7.46 9.89
C ILE A 156 -4.18 -6.08 9.36
N LEU A 157 -4.99 -5.46 8.50
CA LEU A 157 -4.73 -4.12 7.97
C LEU A 157 -4.76 -3.05 9.06
N ALA A 158 -5.73 -3.13 9.97
CA ALA A 158 -5.84 -2.25 11.14
C ALA A 158 -4.59 -2.37 12.02
N TRP A 159 -4.18 -3.60 12.35
CA TRP A 159 -2.99 -3.87 13.14
C TRP A 159 -1.72 -3.34 12.47
N ARG A 160 -1.58 -3.60 11.16
CA ARG A 160 -0.47 -3.11 10.34
C ARG A 160 -0.43 -1.59 10.21
N ALA A 161 -1.58 -0.93 10.21
CA ALA A 161 -1.68 0.53 10.18
C ALA A 161 -1.31 1.14 11.54
N ALA A 162 -1.77 0.52 12.64
CA ALA A 162 -1.43 0.90 14.00
C ALA A 162 0.08 0.78 14.26
N GLN A 163 0.69 -0.35 13.89
CA GLN A 163 2.15 -0.56 14.02
C GLN A 163 3.00 0.47 13.25
N ARG A 164 2.46 1.04 12.16
CA ARG A 164 3.14 2.06 11.36
C ARG A 164 2.78 3.49 11.80
N GLY A 165 2.04 3.64 12.89
CA GLY A 165 1.59 4.94 13.40
C GLY A 165 0.56 5.65 12.53
N ARG A 166 0.00 4.98 11.52
CA ARG A 166 -1.00 5.55 10.57
C ARG A 166 -2.43 5.48 11.10
N LEU A 167 -2.66 4.61 12.07
CA LEU A 167 -3.93 4.50 12.79
C LEU A 167 -3.68 4.85 14.25
N ARG A 168 -4.24 5.97 14.68
CA ARG A 168 -4.28 6.41 16.08
C ARG A 168 -5.74 6.66 16.44
N TRP A 169 -6.18 6.17 17.59
CA TRP A 169 -7.54 6.35 18.08
C TRP A 169 -7.51 6.70 19.55
N ARG A 170 -8.44 7.57 19.97
CA ARG A 170 -8.62 7.96 21.38
C ARG A 170 -9.82 7.27 22.00
N THR A 171 -10.80 6.88 21.17
CA THR A 171 -12.06 6.27 21.61
C THR A 171 -12.44 5.11 20.70
N THR A 172 -13.24 4.18 21.23
CA THR A 172 -13.82 3.06 20.46
C THR A 172 -14.60 3.54 19.23
N ARG A 173 -15.32 4.66 19.34
CA ARG A 173 -16.06 5.27 18.22
C ARG A 173 -15.16 5.70 17.08
N SER A 174 -13.99 6.28 17.38
CA SER A 174 -13.01 6.68 16.37
C SER A 174 -12.37 5.48 15.68
N LEU A 175 -12.10 4.40 16.43
CA LEU A 175 -11.64 3.12 15.87
C LEU A 175 -12.69 2.49 14.96
N ARG A 176 -13.94 2.37 15.42
CA ARG A 176 -15.08 1.83 14.64
C ARG A 176 -15.28 2.58 13.32
N SER A 177 -15.17 3.91 13.37
CA SER A 177 -15.33 4.74 12.17
C SER A 177 -14.27 4.42 11.11
N TRP A 178 -13.02 4.23 11.53
CA TRP A 178 -11.94 3.81 10.62
C TRP A 178 -12.14 2.39 10.10
N LEU A 179 -12.45 1.43 10.99
CA LEU A 179 -12.69 0.03 10.63
C LEU A 179 -13.83 -0.10 9.63
N ARG A 180 -14.90 0.69 9.79
CA ARG A 180 -16.03 0.75 8.85
C ARG A 180 -15.60 1.18 7.45
N VAL A 181 -14.73 2.18 7.34
CA VAL A 181 -14.22 2.65 6.04
C VAL A 181 -13.43 1.55 5.34
N VAL A 182 -12.54 0.87 6.09
CA VAL A 182 -11.74 -0.23 5.53
C VAL A 182 -12.59 -1.42 5.16
N ALA A 183 -13.54 -1.83 6.02
CA ALA A 183 -14.47 -2.93 5.73
C ALA A 183 -15.30 -2.68 4.47
N ARG A 184 -15.85 -1.46 4.30
CA ARG A 184 -16.58 -1.08 3.08
C ARG A 184 -15.71 -1.15 1.83
N ARG A 185 -14.44 -0.76 1.93
CA ARG A 185 -13.49 -0.87 0.82
C ARG A 185 -13.22 -2.34 0.48
N MET A 186 -12.99 -3.19 1.48
CA MET A 186 -12.77 -4.62 1.25
C MET A 186 -14.00 -5.31 0.65
N ALA A 187 -15.21 -4.93 1.08
CA ALA A 187 -16.44 -5.44 0.47
C ALA A 187 -16.54 -5.05 -1.01
N ARG A 188 -16.21 -3.79 -1.36
CA ARG A 188 -16.15 -3.36 -2.76
C ARG A 188 -15.12 -4.17 -3.54
N ASP A 189 -13.88 -4.25 -3.05
CA ASP A 189 -12.79 -4.97 -3.73
C ASP A 189 -13.16 -6.45 -3.93
N TRP A 190 -13.91 -7.04 -2.98
CA TRP A 190 -14.44 -8.39 -3.11
C TRP A 190 -15.49 -8.50 -4.22
N HIS A 191 -16.47 -7.59 -4.28
CA HIS A 191 -17.50 -7.58 -5.34
C HIS A 191 -16.90 -7.36 -6.74
N GLU A 192 -15.85 -6.54 -6.84
CA GLU A 192 -15.14 -6.31 -8.11
C GLU A 192 -14.39 -7.55 -8.59
N ARG A 193 -13.89 -8.39 -7.67
CA ARG A 193 -13.13 -9.61 -7.98
C ARG A 193 -14.00 -10.86 -8.09
N ASN A 194 -15.17 -10.81 -7.49
CA ASN A 194 -16.20 -11.83 -7.58
C ASN A 194 -17.41 -11.17 -8.25
N PRO A 195 -17.27 -10.75 -9.53
CA PRO A 195 -18.44 -10.35 -10.28
C PRO A 195 -19.42 -11.52 -10.17
N ARG A 196 -20.65 -11.22 -9.78
CA ARG A 196 -21.68 -12.25 -9.72
C ARG A 196 -21.70 -12.93 -11.08
N PRO A 197 -21.56 -14.27 -11.15
CA PRO A 197 -21.91 -14.96 -12.38
C PRO A 197 -23.32 -14.50 -12.75
N GLU A 198 -23.52 -14.20 -14.03
CA GLU A 198 -24.82 -13.91 -14.61
C GLU A 198 -25.63 -15.23 -14.64
N GLU A 199 -25.80 -15.85 -13.48
CA GLU A 199 -26.73 -16.95 -13.29
C GLU A 199 -28.12 -16.33 -13.34
N LEU A 200 -28.93 -16.79 -14.31
CA LEU A 200 -30.36 -16.57 -14.42
C LEU A 200 -30.98 -16.60 -13.03
N ARG A 201 -31.21 -15.41 -12.50
CA ARG A 201 -31.86 -15.21 -11.23
C ARG A 201 -33.32 -15.52 -11.51
N ASP A 202 -33.86 -16.57 -10.90
CA ASP A 202 -35.29 -16.52 -10.56
C ASP A 202 -35.46 -15.20 -9.81
N GLU A 203 -36.16 -14.27 -10.44
CA GLU A 203 -36.28 -12.90 -9.98
C GLU A 203 -37.02 -12.91 -8.63
N GLU A 204 -36.28 -12.97 -7.53
CA GLU A 204 -36.54 -12.02 -6.46
C GLU A 204 -36.25 -10.64 -7.05
N HIS A 205 -37.26 -10.11 -7.77
CA HIS A 205 -37.33 -8.69 -8.05
C HIS A 205 -37.00 -7.98 -6.73
N PRO A 206 -36.00 -7.08 -6.68
CA PRO A 206 -36.04 -6.08 -5.62
C PRO A 206 -37.43 -5.48 -5.72
N GLU A 207 -38.22 -5.49 -4.64
CA GLU A 207 -39.52 -4.82 -4.61
C GLU A 207 -39.37 -3.54 -5.42
N ALA A 208 -40.03 -3.48 -6.57
CA ALA A 208 -39.84 -2.38 -7.48
C ALA A 208 -40.10 -1.14 -6.64
N LEU A 209 -39.05 -0.32 -6.45
CA LEU A 209 -39.19 0.92 -5.70
C LEU A 209 -40.43 1.59 -6.27
N ALA A 210 -41.42 1.86 -5.42
CA ALA A 210 -42.66 2.49 -5.85
C ALA A 210 -42.30 3.66 -6.77
N PRO A 211 -43.00 3.87 -7.90
CA PRO A 211 -42.67 4.92 -8.87
C PRO A 211 -42.38 6.29 -8.21
N GLU A 212 -43.09 6.57 -7.12
CA GLU A 212 -42.92 7.75 -6.26
C GLU A 212 -41.54 7.80 -5.60
N ALA A 213 -41.06 6.69 -5.04
CA ALA A 213 -39.74 6.60 -4.43
C ALA A 213 -38.60 6.79 -5.45
N LEU A 214 -38.77 6.27 -6.67
CA LEU A 214 -37.83 6.50 -7.77
C LEU A 214 -37.82 7.96 -8.22
N TYR A 215 -39.00 8.59 -8.30
CA TYR A 215 -39.13 10.01 -8.62
C TYR A 215 -38.43 10.89 -7.57
N ILE A 216 -38.72 10.68 -6.28
CA ILE A 216 -38.10 11.40 -5.16
C ILE A 216 -36.59 11.24 -5.19
N ALA A 217 -36.08 10.01 -5.41
CA ALA A 217 -34.64 9.76 -5.49
C ALA A 217 -33.98 10.52 -6.65
N ARG A 218 -34.61 10.55 -7.82
CA ARG A 218 -34.11 11.30 -9.00
C ARG A 218 -34.10 12.80 -8.76
N GLU A 219 -35.17 13.34 -8.19
CA GLU A 219 -35.29 14.76 -7.90
C GLU A 219 -34.28 15.21 -6.84
N THR A 220 -34.14 14.42 -5.77
CA THR A 220 -33.13 14.64 -4.72
C THR A 220 -31.72 14.63 -5.31
N LEU A 221 -31.39 13.67 -6.18
CA LEU A 221 -30.09 13.60 -6.82
C LEU A 221 -29.83 14.82 -7.72
N ALA A 222 -30.84 15.30 -8.45
CA ALA A 222 -30.75 16.49 -9.28
C ALA A 222 -30.51 17.76 -8.45
N LEU A 223 -31.20 17.90 -7.32
CA LEU A 223 -30.98 18.99 -6.36
C LEU A 223 -29.56 18.96 -5.79
N LEU A 224 -29.10 17.80 -5.31
CA LEU A 224 -27.76 17.62 -4.79
C LEU A 224 -26.69 17.94 -5.84
N ARG A 225 -26.89 17.52 -7.09
CA ARG A 225 -25.98 17.84 -8.20
C ARG A 225 -25.85 19.33 -8.45
N ARG A 226 -26.94 20.09 -8.33
CA ARG A 226 -26.95 21.56 -8.52
C ARG A 226 -26.37 22.32 -7.33
N SER A 227 -26.33 21.72 -6.15
CA SER A 227 -25.85 22.38 -4.93
C SER A 227 -24.33 22.55 -4.83
N THR A 228 -23.58 21.94 -5.74
CA THR A 228 -22.11 21.91 -5.73
C THR A 228 -21.57 22.07 -7.15
N THR A 229 -20.27 22.33 -7.30
CA THR A 229 -19.65 22.36 -8.64
C THR A 229 -19.59 20.96 -9.26
N PRO A 230 -19.58 20.84 -10.60
CA PRO A 230 -19.49 19.55 -11.29
C PRO A 230 -18.27 18.71 -10.87
N GLU A 231 -17.12 19.34 -10.62
CA GLU A 231 -15.86 18.68 -10.21
C GLU A 231 -16.00 18.08 -8.82
N ARG A 232 -16.59 18.85 -7.90
CA ARG A 232 -16.87 18.41 -6.53
C ARG A 232 -17.87 17.26 -6.52
N PHE A 233 -18.92 17.39 -7.34
CA PHE A 233 -19.93 16.34 -7.51
C PHE A 233 -19.32 15.05 -8.08
N ARG A 234 -18.52 15.15 -9.14
CA ARG A 234 -17.79 14.00 -9.70
C ARG A 234 -16.89 13.34 -8.66
N ALA A 235 -16.12 14.13 -7.90
CA ALA A 235 -15.22 13.61 -6.88
C ALA A 235 -15.96 12.87 -5.75
N ILE A 236 -17.07 13.42 -5.24
CA ILE A 236 -17.85 12.75 -4.18
C ILE A 236 -18.60 11.52 -4.71
N MET A 237 -19.09 11.55 -5.95
CA MET A 237 -19.72 10.39 -6.59
C MET A 237 -18.70 9.29 -6.85
N ALA A 238 -17.49 9.63 -7.30
CA ALA A 238 -16.39 8.69 -7.47
C ALA A 238 -15.98 8.07 -6.12
N TYR A 239 -15.92 8.86 -5.06
CA TYR A 239 -15.66 8.38 -3.70
C TYR A 239 -16.77 7.47 -3.16
N ALA A 240 -18.05 7.79 -3.40
CA ALA A 240 -19.18 6.93 -3.06
C ALA A 240 -19.15 5.60 -3.86
N LYS A 241 -18.74 5.70 -5.12
CA LYS A 241 -18.38 4.58 -6.00
C LYS A 241 -17.01 3.95 -5.67
N GLY A 242 -16.36 4.35 -4.57
CA GLY A 242 -15.11 3.79 -4.02
C GLY A 242 -13.92 3.80 -4.94
N ILE A 243 -13.97 4.58 -5.99
CA ILE A 243 -12.83 4.87 -6.82
C ILE A 243 -11.81 5.57 -5.91
N ALA A 244 -10.57 5.08 -5.91
CA ALA A 244 -9.54 5.66 -5.05
C ALA A 244 -9.26 7.11 -5.46
N ALA A 245 -9.06 7.99 -4.48
CA ALA A 245 -8.79 9.41 -4.73
C ALA A 245 -7.54 9.63 -5.63
N SER A 246 -6.58 8.70 -5.57
CA SER A 246 -5.40 8.66 -6.45
C SER A 246 -5.74 8.39 -7.92
N ASP A 247 -6.79 7.61 -8.19
CA ASP A 247 -7.19 7.29 -9.56
C ASP A 247 -8.02 8.44 -10.16
N VAL A 248 -8.85 9.09 -9.35
CA VAL A 248 -9.52 10.34 -9.72
C VAL A 248 -8.49 11.43 -10.02
N ALA A 249 -7.50 11.61 -9.13
CA ALA A 249 -6.38 12.55 -9.31
C ALA A 249 -5.65 12.34 -10.64
N ARG A 250 -5.30 11.08 -10.93
CA ARG A 250 -4.60 10.69 -12.16
C ARG A 250 -5.44 10.96 -13.41
N ARG A 251 -6.74 10.63 -13.39
CA ARG A 251 -7.66 10.85 -14.51
C ARG A 251 -7.94 12.33 -14.77
N GLU A 252 -8.01 13.13 -13.71
CA GLU A 252 -8.32 14.57 -13.81
C GLU A 252 -7.07 15.46 -13.90
N GLY A 253 -5.86 14.89 -13.83
CA GLY A 253 -4.61 15.67 -13.90
C GLY A 253 -4.37 16.61 -12.71
N VAL A 254 -4.91 16.27 -11.52
CA VAL A 254 -4.81 17.12 -10.31
C VAL A 254 -4.09 16.40 -9.17
N PRO A 255 -3.52 17.13 -8.18
CA PRO A 255 -2.99 16.52 -6.97
C PRO A 255 -4.03 15.72 -6.19
N VAL A 256 -3.62 14.63 -5.54
CA VAL A 256 -4.50 13.81 -4.68
C VAL A 256 -5.11 14.62 -3.54
N ALA A 257 -4.35 15.58 -3.00
CA ALA A 257 -4.84 16.52 -1.98
C ALA A 257 -6.06 17.32 -2.47
N THR A 258 -6.03 17.77 -3.73
CA THR A 258 -7.12 18.51 -4.37
C THR A 258 -8.40 17.68 -4.46
N VAL A 259 -8.29 16.38 -4.74
CA VAL A 259 -9.45 15.47 -4.77
C VAL A 259 -10.06 15.32 -3.38
N TYR A 260 -9.25 15.17 -2.33
CA TYR A 260 -9.75 15.13 -0.95
C TYR A 260 -10.42 16.45 -0.55
N ASP A 261 -9.86 17.59 -0.94
CA ASP A 261 -10.49 18.90 -0.71
C ASP A 261 -11.81 19.06 -1.47
N ARG A 262 -11.87 18.59 -2.73
CA ARG A 262 -13.12 18.55 -3.51
C ARG A 262 -14.19 17.71 -2.82
N ILE A 263 -13.85 16.51 -2.33
CA ILE A 263 -14.78 15.63 -1.59
C ILE A 263 -15.26 16.32 -0.30
N ARG A 264 -14.35 16.94 0.45
CA ARG A 264 -14.68 17.64 1.70
C ARG A 264 -15.64 18.79 1.45
N ARG A 265 -15.36 19.63 0.45
CA ARG A 265 -16.23 20.75 0.06
C ARG A 265 -17.57 20.26 -0.48
N ALA A 266 -17.58 19.24 -1.33
CA ALA A 266 -18.81 18.60 -1.80
C ALA A 266 -19.70 18.14 -0.65
N ARG A 267 -19.13 17.48 0.38
CA ARG A 267 -19.92 17.07 1.57
C ARG A 267 -20.57 18.26 2.27
N ALA A 268 -19.83 19.36 2.43
CA ALA A 268 -20.37 20.56 3.06
C ALA A 268 -21.50 21.17 2.22
N ASP A 269 -21.31 21.28 0.90
CA ASP A 269 -22.29 21.81 -0.05
C ASP A 269 -23.59 20.96 -0.04
N LEU A 270 -23.45 19.62 -0.10
CA LEU A 270 -24.58 18.69 -0.05
C LEU A 270 -25.33 18.74 1.29
N MET A 271 -24.60 18.79 2.42
CA MET A 271 -25.22 18.92 3.74
C MET A 271 -26.01 20.22 3.87
N ALA A 272 -25.47 21.33 3.37
CA ALA A 272 -26.16 22.62 3.37
C ALA A 272 -27.39 22.62 2.44
N ALA A 273 -27.37 21.83 1.37
CA ALA A 273 -28.53 21.66 0.50
C ALA A 273 -29.65 20.86 1.18
N LEU A 274 -29.31 19.74 1.82
CA LEU A 274 -30.27 18.93 2.56
C LEU A 274 -30.90 19.71 3.71
N ALA A 275 -30.11 20.45 4.48
CA ALA A 275 -30.63 21.27 5.57
C ALA A 275 -31.61 22.36 5.09
N ARG A 276 -31.40 22.94 3.89
CA ARG A 276 -32.34 23.89 3.28
C ARG A 276 -33.64 23.22 2.85
N GLU A 277 -33.56 22.01 2.32
CA GLU A 277 -34.74 21.24 1.92
C GLU A 277 -35.57 20.82 3.14
N ASP A 278 -34.92 20.33 4.20
CA ASP A 278 -35.58 19.97 5.46
C ASP A 278 -36.29 21.20 6.08
N ALA A 279 -35.65 22.37 6.06
CA ALA A 279 -36.24 23.62 6.52
C ALA A 279 -37.43 24.07 5.65
N ALA A 280 -37.33 23.92 4.32
CA ALA A 280 -38.42 24.25 3.41
C ALA A 280 -39.65 23.33 3.60
N ILE A 281 -39.41 22.03 3.81
CA ILE A 281 -40.47 21.05 4.11
C ILE A 281 -41.13 21.39 5.46
N TYR A 282 -40.33 21.73 6.48
CA TYR A 282 -40.86 22.13 7.78
C TYR A 282 -41.76 23.37 7.70
N ILE A 283 -41.38 24.38 6.90
CA ILE A 283 -42.20 25.59 6.70
C ILE A 283 -43.50 25.28 5.94
N ARG A 284 -43.47 24.42 4.91
CA ARG A 284 -44.69 24.03 4.16
C ARG A 284 -45.69 23.24 4.99
N ARG A 285 -45.22 22.42 5.94
CA ARG A 285 -46.10 21.60 6.81
C ARG A 285 -46.78 22.39 7.92
N ARG A 286 -46.31 23.61 8.21
CA ARG A 286 -46.80 24.47 9.31
C ARG A 286 -47.80 25.54 8.84
N LYS A 287 -47.87 25.80 7.53
CA LYS A 287 -48.94 26.59 6.91
C LYS A 287 -50.09 25.70 6.52
#